data_AF-A0AAD7ADZ6-F1
#
_entry.id   AF-A0AAD7ADZ6-F1
#
_cell.length_a   1.000
_cell.length_b   1.000
_cell.length_c   1.000
_cell.angle_alpha   90.00
_cell.angle_beta   90.00
_cell.angle_gamma   90.00
#
_symmetry.space_group_name_H-M   'P 1'
#
loop_
_entity.id
_entity.type
_entity.pdbx_description
1 polymer ?
#
loop_
_entity_poly.entity_id
_entity_poly.type
_entity_poly.pdbx_seq_one_letter_code
_entity_poly.pdbx_strand_id
1 'polypeptide(L)'
;MAINISSFSAWLTIEGGTCPIYALKSTSPRDATCWIPSQEGKKFSVNWSNRFRDRPVYAQLSIDGVVCSTHFMLDTWNHPDDADAIGISYATTSDFTRRDFIFSTIQVTDDDAYLYTLDNPPAFGTIRLELWEADIEQIVQSPYQHRYGGQVLEGQIIHETSKKAGAHHVKFGGEYVVPQATVNMVNGNRKGAAPLATFTFNYRPFDILLAGGIIPRRTDPSQPRIAVKPEAVDDRIQDLEAQLESLRAQKAGDTPRPKLKTHWRNDPRTGKTVQVIDLTDL
;
A
#
# COMPACT_ATOMS: atom_id res chain seq x y z
N MET A 1 -10.66 -5.57 -13.33
CA MET A 1 -10.07 -6.59 -14.24
C MET A 1 -9.67 -7.78 -13.38
N ALA A 2 -9.87 -9.01 -13.84
CA ALA A 2 -9.55 -10.22 -13.08
C ALA A 2 -8.46 -11.05 -13.75
N ILE A 3 -7.66 -11.74 -12.93
CA ILE A 3 -6.66 -12.73 -13.34
C ILE A 3 -7.32 -14.10 -13.29
N ASN A 4 -7.08 -14.94 -14.29
CA ASN A 4 -7.69 -16.26 -14.38
C ASN A 4 -6.63 -17.36 -14.36
N ILE A 5 -6.86 -18.42 -13.57
CA ILE A 5 -6.08 -19.65 -13.54
C ILE A 5 -7.08 -20.81 -13.49
N SER A 6 -7.17 -21.59 -14.58
CA SER A 6 -8.17 -22.66 -14.71
C SER A 6 -9.60 -22.15 -14.46
N SER A 7 -10.31 -22.69 -13.45
CA SER A 7 -11.65 -22.29 -13.03
C SER A 7 -11.68 -21.12 -12.03
N PHE A 8 -10.52 -20.64 -11.60
CA PHE A 8 -10.39 -19.61 -10.59
C PHE A 8 -10.15 -18.25 -11.21
N SER A 9 -10.82 -17.23 -10.67
CA SER A 9 -10.57 -15.82 -10.98
C SER A 9 -10.21 -15.08 -9.71
N ALA A 10 -9.29 -14.11 -9.77
CA ALA A 10 -8.98 -13.23 -8.64
C ALA A 10 -8.76 -11.79 -9.09
N TRP A 11 -9.20 -10.83 -8.26
CA TRP A 11 -9.08 -9.40 -8.53
C TRP A 11 -9.10 -8.57 -7.25
N LEU A 12 -8.60 -7.34 -7.33
CA LEU A 12 -8.74 -6.35 -6.27
C LEU A 12 -9.79 -5.30 -6.61
N THR A 13 -10.46 -4.83 -5.57
CA THR A 13 -11.17 -3.54 -5.59
C THR A 13 -10.50 -2.57 -4.63
N ILE A 14 -10.45 -1.29 -4.99
CA ILE A 14 -9.94 -0.21 -4.14
C ILE A 14 -11.08 0.80 -4.02
N GLU A 15 -11.49 1.10 -2.78
CA GLU A 15 -12.69 1.93 -2.50
C GLU A 15 -13.95 1.44 -3.24
N GLY A 16 -14.12 0.12 -3.37
CA GLY A 16 -15.23 -0.50 -4.11
C GLY A 16 -15.13 -0.41 -5.63
N GLY A 17 -14.16 0.33 -6.18
CA GLY A 17 -13.90 0.44 -7.61
C GLY A 17 -12.92 -0.63 -8.13
N THR A 18 -12.91 -0.85 -9.44
CA THR A 18 -11.99 -1.82 -10.06
C THR A 18 -10.53 -1.34 -9.98
N CYS A 19 -9.63 -2.23 -9.57
CA CYS A 19 -8.19 -1.97 -9.62
C CYS A 19 -7.61 -2.36 -11.00
N PRO A 20 -6.83 -1.49 -11.67
CA PRO A 20 -6.10 -1.85 -12.89
C PRO A 20 -4.91 -2.76 -12.56
N ILE A 21 -4.63 -3.69 -13.48
CA ILE A 21 -3.56 -4.69 -13.35
C ILE A 21 -2.52 -4.46 -14.44
N TYR A 22 -1.24 -4.49 -14.07
CA TYR A 22 -0.10 -4.25 -14.94
C TYR A 22 0.90 -5.40 -14.90
N ALA A 23 1.67 -5.56 -15.99
CA ALA A 23 2.75 -6.53 -16.13
C ALA A 23 2.38 -7.93 -15.59
N LEU A 24 1.21 -8.42 -15.99
CA LEU A 24 0.75 -9.78 -15.66
C LEU A 24 1.72 -10.80 -16.26
N LYS A 25 2.19 -11.71 -15.42
CA LYS A 25 3.07 -12.83 -15.76
C LYS A 25 2.51 -14.11 -15.19
N SER A 26 2.53 -15.18 -15.98
CA SER A 26 2.28 -16.53 -15.50
C SER A 26 3.61 -17.24 -15.34
N THR A 27 4.00 -17.53 -14.10
CA THR A 27 5.28 -18.21 -13.79
C THR A 27 5.13 -19.73 -13.93
N SER A 28 3.92 -20.24 -13.74
CA SER A 28 3.55 -21.63 -13.94
C SER A 28 2.07 -21.72 -14.37
N PRO A 29 1.56 -22.89 -14.76
CA PRO A 29 0.13 -23.09 -15.02
C PRO A 29 -0.77 -22.80 -13.80
N ARG A 30 -0.20 -22.72 -12.60
CA ARG A 30 -0.92 -22.48 -11.35
C ARG A 30 -0.55 -21.15 -10.68
N ASP A 31 0.39 -20.39 -11.23
CA ASP A 31 0.87 -19.17 -10.61
C ASP A 31 0.75 -17.98 -11.55
N ALA A 32 0.05 -16.93 -11.10
CA ALA A 32 -0.01 -15.65 -11.78
C ALA A 32 0.45 -14.54 -10.84
N THR A 33 1.29 -13.65 -11.38
CA THR A 33 1.84 -12.52 -10.67
C THR A 33 1.61 -11.25 -11.48
N CYS A 34 1.21 -10.17 -10.82
CA CYS A 34 1.01 -8.88 -11.48
C CYS A 34 1.40 -7.72 -10.57
N TRP A 35 1.24 -6.51 -11.10
CA TRP A 35 1.42 -5.26 -10.37
C TRP A 35 0.11 -4.47 -10.32
N ILE A 36 -0.15 -3.85 -9.17
CA ILE A 36 -1.28 -2.96 -8.96
C ILE A 36 -0.83 -1.64 -8.32
N PRO A 37 -1.44 -0.51 -8.69
CA PRO A 37 -1.16 0.76 -8.02
C PRO A 37 -1.85 0.77 -6.64
N SER A 38 -1.07 1.06 -5.61
CA SER A 38 -1.58 1.35 -4.26
C SER A 38 -1.64 2.85 -4.02
N GLN A 39 -2.61 3.30 -3.24
CA GLN A 39 -2.77 4.68 -2.82
C GLN A 39 -2.91 4.73 -1.30
N GLU A 40 -2.14 5.59 -0.63
CA GLU A 40 -2.17 5.71 0.82
C GLU A 40 -3.58 6.07 1.32
N GLY A 41 -3.96 5.47 2.45
CA GLY A 41 -5.23 5.69 3.11
C GLY A 41 -6.42 4.99 2.45
N LYS A 42 -6.23 4.37 1.27
CA LYS A 42 -7.31 3.69 0.55
C LYS A 42 -7.54 2.28 1.07
N LYS A 43 -8.82 1.96 1.27
CA LYS A 43 -9.30 0.62 1.59
C LYS A 43 -9.30 -0.24 0.33
N PHE A 44 -9.05 -1.53 0.49
CA PHE A 44 -9.15 -2.47 -0.61
C PHE A 44 -9.81 -3.78 -0.19
N SER A 45 -10.31 -4.51 -1.18
CA SER A 45 -10.74 -5.89 -1.02
C SER A 45 -10.01 -6.80 -1.99
N VAL A 46 -9.69 -8.01 -1.53
CA VAL A 46 -9.21 -9.11 -2.35
C VAL A 46 -10.39 -10.01 -2.62
N ASN A 47 -10.68 -10.24 -3.89
CA ASN A 47 -11.83 -11.00 -4.31
C ASN A 47 -11.38 -12.14 -5.19
N TRP A 48 -12.07 -13.26 -5.09
CA TRP A 48 -11.84 -14.39 -5.96
C TRP A 48 -13.11 -15.20 -6.15
N SER A 49 -13.12 -16.00 -7.19
CA SER A 49 -14.23 -16.91 -7.50
C SER A 49 -13.72 -18.26 -7.99
N ASN A 50 -14.56 -19.28 -7.83
CA ASN A 50 -14.38 -20.58 -8.45
C ASN A 50 -15.67 -20.90 -9.20
N ARG A 51 -15.63 -20.86 -10.53
CA ARG A 51 -16.83 -21.02 -11.36
C ARG A 51 -17.51 -22.38 -11.20
N PHE A 52 -16.73 -23.44 -10.96
CA PHE A 52 -17.26 -24.80 -11.00
C PHE A 52 -17.66 -25.34 -9.64
N ARG A 53 -16.95 -24.94 -8.57
CA ARG A 53 -17.17 -25.45 -7.20
C ARG A 53 -17.37 -26.98 -7.17
N ASP A 54 -16.57 -27.71 -7.97
CA ASP A 54 -16.65 -29.17 -8.11
C ASP A 54 -16.14 -29.90 -6.87
N ARG A 55 -15.34 -29.21 -6.05
CA ARG A 55 -14.79 -29.69 -4.78
C ARG A 55 -14.65 -28.52 -3.80
N PRO A 56 -14.58 -28.80 -2.49
CA PRO A 56 -14.25 -27.79 -1.50
C PRO A 56 -12.83 -27.22 -1.71
N VAL A 57 -12.70 -25.91 -1.52
CA VAL A 57 -11.44 -25.18 -1.67
C VAL A 57 -11.12 -24.41 -0.40
N TYR A 58 -9.89 -24.56 0.09
CA TYR A 58 -9.35 -23.75 1.17
C TYR A 58 -8.53 -22.59 0.60
N ALA A 59 -8.88 -21.38 0.99
CA ALA A 59 -8.22 -20.17 0.53
C ALA A 59 -7.47 -19.50 1.67
N GLN A 60 -6.18 -19.22 1.44
CA GLN A 60 -5.29 -18.53 2.36
C GLN A 60 -4.87 -17.19 1.76
N LEU A 61 -5.26 -16.09 2.41
CA LEU A 61 -4.86 -14.74 2.04
C LEU A 61 -3.71 -14.29 2.95
N SER A 62 -2.57 -13.99 2.34
CA SER A 62 -1.43 -13.37 3.00
C SER A 62 -1.18 -11.96 2.46
N ILE A 63 -0.91 -11.01 3.34
CA ILE A 63 -0.58 -9.62 2.99
C ILE A 63 0.76 -9.30 3.66
N ASP A 64 1.73 -8.83 2.88
CA ASP A 64 3.08 -8.54 3.35
C ASP A 64 3.78 -9.71 4.06
N GLY A 65 3.39 -10.95 3.72
CA GLY A 65 3.89 -12.19 4.36
C GLY A 65 3.11 -12.63 5.60
N VAL A 66 2.09 -11.89 5.99
CA VAL A 66 1.22 -12.15 7.14
C VAL A 66 -0.09 -12.76 6.65
N VAL A 67 -0.46 -13.95 7.13
CA VAL A 67 -1.78 -14.58 6.91
C VAL A 67 -2.87 -13.77 7.60
N CYS A 68 -3.70 -13.10 6.79
CA CYS A 68 -4.76 -12.21 7.30
C CYS A 68 -6.15 -12.84 7.26
N SER A 69 -6.37 -13.84 6.41
CA SER A 69 -7.65 -14.53 6.32
C SER A 69 -7.47 -15.93 5.78
N THR A 70 -8.27 -16.85 6.31
CA THR A 70 -8.40 -18.22 5.83
C THR A 70 -9.88 -18.56 5.76
N HIS A 71 -10.33 -19.16 4.68
CA HIS A 71 -11.74 -19.50 4.51
C HIS A 71 -11.91 -20.68 3.56
N PHE A 72 -13.05 -21.35 3.68
CA PHE A 72 -13.43 -22.44 2.79
C PHE A 72 -14.50 -21.95 1.82
N MET A 73 -14.42 -22.39 0.58
CA MET A 73 -15.53 -22.38 -0.37
C MET A 73 -16.00 -23.82 -0.52
N LEU A 74 -17.28 -24.07 -0.24
CA LEU A 74 -17.87 -25.40 -0.29
C LEU A 74 -18.22 -25.78 -1.73
N ASP A 75 -18.41 -27.07 -2.01
CA ASP A 75 -18.80 -27.55 -3.33
C ASP A 75 -20.28 -27.25 -3.64
N THR A 76 -20.62 -27.18 -4.93
CA THR A 76 -22.00 -26.88 -5.38
C THR A 76 -22.95 -28.06 -5.21
N TRP A 77 -22.44 -29.28 -5.08
CA TRP A 77 -23.29 -30.48 -4.97
C TRP A 77 -24.00 -30.53 -3.61
N ASN A 78 -23.26 -30.28 -2.53
CA ASN A 78 -23.80 -30.24 -1.17
C ASN A 78 -24.33 -28.86 -0.79
N HIS A 79 -23.80 -27.79 -1.43
CA HIS A 79 -24.13 -26.40 -1.11
C HIS A 79 -24.41 -25.57 -2.38
N PRO A 80 -25.49 -25.87 -3.12
CA PRO A 80 -25.78 -25.24 -4.41
C PRO A 80 -26.09 -23.76 -4.32
N ASP A 81 -26.68 -23.31 -3.21
CA ASP A 81 -27.12 -21.91 -3.02
C ASP A 81 -26.01 -20.98 -2.53
N ASP A 82 -24.86 -21.52 -2.13
CA ASP A 82 -23.71 -20.72 -1.70
C ASP A 82 -23.12 -19.90 -2.87
N ALA A 83 -22.53 -18.75 -2.58
CA ALA A 83 -21.90 -17.91 -3.58
C ALA A 83 -20.65 -18.57 -4.21
N ASP A 84 -20.41 -18.29 -5.49
CA ASP A 84 -19.21 -18.72 -6.21
C ASP A 84 -18.05 -17.71 -6.15
N ALA A 85 -18.28 -16.56 -5.51
CA ALA A 85 -17.31 -15.50 -5.32
C ALA A 85 -17.24 -15.06 -3.86
N ILE A 86 -16.03 -14.76 -3.39
CA ILE A 86 -15.74 -14.31 -2.03
C ILE A 86 -14.92 -13.03 -2.10
N GLY A 87 -15.29 -12.04 -1.29
CA GLY A 87 -14.57 -10.78 -1.11
C GLY A 87 -14.08 -10.62 0.33
N ILE A 88 -12.80 -10.29 0.48
CA ILE A 88 -12.13 -10.14 1.78
C ILE A 88 -11.54 -8.74 1.84
N SER A 89 -12.10 -7.89 2.70
CA SER A 89 -11.67 -6.48 2.83
C SER A 89 -11.23 -6.10 4.24
N TYR A 90 -11.30 -7.04 5.19
CA TYR A 90 -11.04 -6.80 6.60
C TYR A 90 -10.47 -8.03 7.28
N ALA A 91 -9.82 -7.80 8.42
CA ALA A 91 -9.62 -8.81 9.44
C ALA A 91 -10.72 -8.71 10.50
N THR A 92 -11.20 -9.85 10.97
CA THR A 92 -12.08 -9.91 12.14
C THR A 92 -11.21 -9.83 13.38
N THR A 93 -11.55 -8.97 14.34
CA THR A 93 -10.79 -8.76 15.58
C THR A 93 -11.50 -9.27 16.84
N SER A 94 -12.82 -9.46 16.74
CA SER A 94 -13.63 -10.16 17.73
C SER A 94 -14.89 -10.73 17.07
N ASP A 95 -15.78 -11.35 17.85
CA ASP A 95 -17.09 -11.80 17.38
C ASP A 95 -17.96 -10.66 16.81
N PHE A 96 -17.65 -9.41 17.17
CA PHE A 96 -18.44 -8.22 16.87
C PHE A 96 -17.65 -7.09 16.22
N THR A 97 -16.34 -7.24 15.98
CA THR A 97 -15.51 -6.14 15.48
C THR A 97 -14.63 -6.56 14.31
N ARG A 98 -14.38 -5.59 13.42
CA ARG A 98 -13.58 -5.75 12.21
C ARG A 98 -12.67 -4.55 12.02
N ARG A 99 -11.59 -4.77 11.25
CA ARG A 99 -10.67 -3.72 10.80
C ARG A 99 -10.35 -3.89 9.33
N ASP A 100 -10.58 -2.84 8.55
CA ASP A 100 -10.35 -2.86 7.09
C ASP A 100 -8.86 -2.95 6.74
N PHE A 101 -8.55 -3.54 5.59
CA PHE A 101 -7.21 -3.46 5.01
C PHE A 101 -7.02 -2.10 4.34
N ILE A 102 -5.98 -1.37 4.76
CA ILE A 102 -5.67 -0.02 4.27
C ILE A 102 -4.22 0.06 3.83
N PHE A 103 -3.97 0.57 2.63
CA PHE A 103 -2.61 0.90 2.21
C PHE A 103 -2.05 2.07 3.02
N SER A 104 -0.81 1.98 3.47
CA SER A 104 -0.13 3.00 4.27
C SER A 104 1.30 3.19 3.79
N THR A 105 1.85 4.37 4.04
CA THR A 105 3.27 4.65 3.84
C THR A 105 4.11 3.87 4.85
N ILE A 106 5.21 3.28 4.38
CA ILE A 106 6.20 2.67 5.27
C ILE A 106 6.97 3.79 5.97
N GLN A 107 7.05 3.71 7.30
CA GLN A 107 7.92 4.58 8.09
C GLN A 107 9.36 4.07 7.99
N VAL A 108 10.27 4.97 7.64
CA VAL A 108 11.69 4.68 7.50
C VAL A 108 12.44 5.27 8.69
N THR A 109 13.36 4.52 9.28
CA THR A 109 14.24 4.96 10.37
C THR A 109 15.71 4.72 10.02
N ASP A 110 16.61 5.55 10.55
CA ASP A 110 18.08 5.36 10.51
C ASP A 110 18.61 4.62 11.75
N ASP A 111 17.71 4.18 12.63
CA ASP A 111 18.06 3.47 13.84
C ASP A 111 18.48 2.02 13.54
N ASP A 112 19.78 1.76 13.68
CA ASP A 112 20.43 0.46 13.52
C ASP A 112 19.77 -0.68 14.33
N ALA A 113 18.99 -0.38 15.38
CA ALA A 113 18.19 -1.38 16.09
C ALA A 113 17.17 -2.10 15.19
N TYR A 114 16.75 -1.46 14.09
CA TYR A 114 15.81 -2.01 13.12
C TYR A 114 16.48 -2.74 11.94
N LEU A 115 17.82 -2.73 11.84
CA LEU A 115 18.57 -3.44 10.78
C LEU A 115 18.29 -4.94 10.76
N TYR A 116 18.12 -5.57 11.93
CA TYR A 116 17.94 -7.02 12.08
C TYR A 116 16.48 -7.49 12.11
N THR A 117 15.50 -6.57 11.98
CA THR A 117 14.07 -6.96 11.85
C THR A 117 13.78 -7.69 10.52
N LEU A 118 14.79 -7.85 9.66
CA LEU A 118 14.69 -8.30 8.28
C LEU A 118 15.54 -9.55 7.97
N ASP A 119 15.93 -10.36 8.97
CA ASP A 119 16.63 -11.65 8.72
C ASP A 119 15.84 -12.60 7.81
N ASN A 120 14.54 -12.32 7.62
CA ASN A 120 13.73 -12.81 6.52
C ASN A 120 12.82 -11.65 6.08
N PRO A 121 13.15 -10.88 5.01
CA PRO A 121 12.43 -9.65 4.74
C PRO A 121 10.95 -9.99 4.50
N PRO A 122 10.00 -9.39 5.25
CA PRO A 122 8.58 -9.55 4.95
C PRO A 122 8.39 -9.26 3.48
N ALA A 123 7.51 -10.03 2.84
CA ALA A 123 7.16 -9.89 1.44
C ALA A 123 6.34 -8.60 1.22
N PHE A 124 6.83 -7.48 1.74
CA PHE A 124 6.23 -6.16 1.71
C PHE A 124 5.86 -5.77 0.29
N GLY A 125 4.69 -5.15 0.20
CA GLY A 125 4.17 -4.76 -1.07
C GLY A 125 3.70 -5.97 -1.88
N THR A 126 3.30 -7.06 -1.21
CA THR A 126 2.68 -8.22 -1.86
C THR A 126 1.40 -8.63 -1.15
N ILE A 127 0.40 -8.97 -1.95
CA ILE A 127 -0.85 -9.61 -1.52
C ILE A 127 -0.90 -10.94 -2.25
N ARG A 128 -0.92 -12.04 -1.49
CA ARG A 128 -0.84 -13.40 -2.01
C ARG A 128 -2.06 -14.19 -1.60
N LEU A 129 -2.79 -14.70 -2.60
CA LEU A 129 -3.93 -15.60 -2.42
C LEU A 129 -3.54 -16.99 -2.91
N GLU A 130 -3.58 -17.97 -2.03
CA GLU A 130 -3.40 -19.38 -2.37
C GLU A 130 -4.70 -20.14 -2.22
N LEU A 131 -5.06 -20.90 -3.24
CA LEU A 131 -6.24 -21.75 -3.27
C LEU A 131 -5.79 -23.21 -3.27
N TRP A 132 -6.24 -23.97 -2.28
CA TRP A 132 -5.89 -25.37 -2.05
C TRP A 132 -7.15 -26.23 -2.17
N GLU A 133 -6.99 -27.48 -2.61
CA GLU A 133 -8.05 -28.47 -2.38
C GLU A 133 -8.24 -28.64 -0.87
N ALA A 134 -9.47 -28.93 -0.43
CA ALA A 134 -9.78 -29.13 0.97
C ALA A 134 -10.55 -30.42 1.19
N ASP A 135 -10.24 -31.10 2.30
CA ASP A 135 -11.07 -32.16 2.85
C ASP A 135 -11.86 -31.57 4.03
N ILE A 136 -13.19 -31.75 3.99
CA ILE A 136 -14.10 -31.21 4.99
C ILE A 136 -14.54 -32.33 5.92
N GLU A 137 -14.30 -32.16 7.22
CA GLU A 137 -14.65 -33.14 8.24
C GLU A 137 -16.06 -32.87 8.78
N GLN A 138 -16.37 -31.60 9.05
CA GLN A 138 -17.63 -31.21 9.67
C GLN A 138 -18.01 -29.79 9.29
N ILE A 139 -19.30 -29.55 9.14
CA ILE A 139 -19.88 -28.23 8.94
C ILE A 139 -20.97 -28.04 10.00
N VAL A 140 -20.90 -26.94 10.76
CA VAL A 140 -21.91 -26.58 11.76
C VAL A 140 -22.37 -25.16 11.51
N GLN A 141 -23.67 -24.94 11.44
CA GLN A 141 -24.22 -23.59 11.47
C GLN A 141 -24.22 -23.05 12.90
N SER A 142 -23.47 -21.99 13.14
CA SER A 142 -23.42 -21.33 14.45
C SER A 142 -23.14 -19.83 14.31
N PRO A 143 -23.36 -19.03 15.36
CA PRO A 143 -22.80 -17.70 15.43
C PRO A 143 -21.28 -17.77 15.19
N TYR A 144 -20.74 -16.81 14.45
CA TYR A 144 -19.31 -16.70 14.22
C TYR A 144 -18.58 -16.61 15.56
N GLN A 145 -17.53 -17.43 15.70
CA GLN A 145 -16.65 -17.46 16.87
C GLN A 145 -15.24 -17.10 16.43
N HIS A 146 -14.79 -15.92 16.87
CA HIS A 146 -13.45 -15.43 16.63
C HIS A 146 -12.44 -16.25 17.44
N ARG A 147 -11.40 -16.73 16.76
CA ARG A 147 -10.24 -17.32 17.43
C ARG A 147 -9.23 -16.21 17.71
N TYR A 148 -9.07 -15.89 18.99
CA TYR A 148 -8.07 -14.93 19.45
C TYR A 148 -6.64 -15.43 19.15
N GLY A 149 -5.71 -14.50 18.90
CA GLY A 149 -4.30 -14.81 18.55
C GLY A 149 -3.90 -14.55 17.09
N GLY A 150 -4.68 -13.75 16.35
CA GLY A 150 -4.39 -13.36 14.96
C GLY A 150 -3.24 -12.36 14.81
N GLN A 151 -2.67 -12.32 13.60
CA GLN A 151 -1.45 -11.57 13.31
C GLN A 151 -1.63 -10.04 13.20
N VAL A 152 -0.53 -9.33 13.45
CA VAL A 152 -0.47 -7.86 13.48
C VAL A 152 0.14 -7.35 12.17
N LEU A 153 -0.64 -6.60 11.38
CA LEU A 153 -0.14 -5.82 10.22
C LEU A 153 0.40 -4.43 10.64
N GLU A 154 0.35 -4.08 11.93
CA GLU A 154 0.69 -2.74 12.41
C GLU A 154 2.21 -2.50 12.52
N GLY A 155 2.62 -1.28 12.17
CA GLY A 155 3.81 -0.63 12.72
C GLY A 155 5.16 -1.22 12.34
N GLN A 156 5.36 -1.71 11.11
CA GLN A 156 6.68 -2.19 10.70
C GLN A 156 7.54 -1.03 10.22
N ILE A 157 8.41 -0.55 11.12
CA ILE A 157 9.47 0.42 10.83
C ILE A 157 10.56 -0.30 10.05
N ILE A 158 10.94 0.22 8.88
CA ILE A 158 11.99 -0.37 8.04
C ILE A 158 13.23 0.54 8.10
N HIS A 159 14.41 -0.05 8.27
CA HIS A 159 15.66 0.70 8.20
C HIS A 159 15.91 1.25 6.78
N GLU A 160 16.40 2.49 6.67
CA GLU A 160 16.57 3.23 5.41
C GLU A 160 17.39 2.50 4.33
N THR A 161 18.35 1.68 4.75
CA THR A 161 19.24 0.92 3.84
C THR A 161 18.53 -0.22 3.08
N SER A 162 17.27 -0.54 3.40
CA SER A 162 16.55 -1.71 2.88
C SER A 162 16.12 -1.62 1.41
N LYS A 163 16.49 -0.57 0.64
CA LYS A 163 16.07 -0.32 -0.76
C LYS A 163 14.54 -0.33 -0.99
N LYS A 164 13.74 -0.30 0.07
CA LYS A 164 12.27 -0.23 0.06
C LYS A 164 11.75 1.19 0.37
N ALA A 165 12.62 2.19 0.40
CA ALA A 165 12.26 3.58 0.58
C ALA A 165 11.18 4.00 -0.44
N GLY A 166 10.08 4.59 0.05
CA GLY A 166 8.94 5.00 -0.75
C GLY A 166 7.91 3.89 -1.06
N ALA A 167 8.10 2.65 -0.60
CA ALA A 167 7.08 1.62 -0.76
C ALA A 167 5.90 1.80 0.22
N HIS A 168 4.73 1.29 -0.16
CA HIS A 168 3.60 1.15 0.74
C HIS A 168 3.66 -0.20 1.46
N HIS A 169 3.06 -0.25 2.65
CA HIS A 169 2.64 -1.49 3.32
C HIS A 169 1.13 -1.50 3.53
N VAL A 170 0.57 -2.58 4.07
CA VAL A 170 -0.82 -2.61 4.55
C VAL A 170 -0.84 -2.52 6.07
N LYS A 171 -1.82 -1.77 6.60
CA LYS A 171 -2.19 -1.75 8.02
C LYS A 171 -3.67 -2.04 8.19
N PHE A 172 -4.06 -2.33 9.42
CA PHE A 172 -5.47 -2.36 9.81
C PHE A 172 -6.00 -0.95 10.03
N GLY A 173 -7.18 -0.67 9.48
CA GLY A 173 -7.92 0.56 9.73
C GLY A 173 -8.42 0.69 11.18
N GLY A 174 -9.23 1.72 11.42
CA GLY A 174 -9.94 1.85 12.69
C GLY A 174 -10.89 0.66 12.92
N GLU A 175 -11.00 0.22 14.18
CA GLU A 175 -11.94 -0.83 14.55
C GLU A 175 -13.38 -0.32 14.50
N TYR A 176 -14.28 -1.15 13.96
CA TYR A 176 -15.70 -0.86 13.91
C TYR A 176 -16.54 -2.10 14.25
N VAL A 177 -17.72 -1.85 14.82
CA VAL A 177 -18.64 -2.89 15.28
C VAL A 177 -19.51 -3.39 14.12
N VAL A 178 -19.75 -4.69 14.09
CA VAL A 178 -20.67 -5.37 13.17
C VAL A 178 -21.58 -6.33 13.95
N PRO A 179 -22.81 -6.58 13.45
CA PRO A 179 -23.65 -7.63 14.00
C PRO A 179 -22.97 -9.00 13.89
N GLN A 180 -23.16 -9.84 14.90
CA GLN A 180 -22.70 -11.23 14.84
C GLN A 180 -23.47 -11.97 13.74
N ALA A 181 -22.73 -12.58 12.82
CA ALA A 181 -23.31 -13.35 11.73
C ALA A 181 -23.43 -14.82 12.11
N THR A 182 -24.49 -15.48 11.69
CA THR A 182 -24.56 -16.95 11.62
C THR A 182 -23.80 -17.40 10.38
N VAL A 183 -22.85 -18.33 10.55
CA VAL A 183 -21.98 -18.81 9.49
C VAL A 183 -21.91 -20.34 9.50
N ASN A 184 -21.49 -20.91 8.36
CA ASN A 184 -21.04 -22.29 8.30
C ASN A 184 -19.64 -22.36 8.92
N MET A 185 -19.55 -22.83 10.16
CA MET A 185 -18.28 -23.17 10.80
C MET A 185 -17.78 -24.48 10.20
N VAL A 186 -16.71 -24.37 9.41
CA VAL A 186 -16.11 -25.49 8.71
C VAL A 186 -14.92 -26.01 9.51
N ASN A 187 -14.96 -27.28 9.91
CA ASN A 187 -13.79 -28.02 10.34
C ASN A 187 -13.28 -28.86 9.16
N GLY A 188 -12.03 -28.65 8.78
CA GLY A 188 -11.42 -29.28 7.63
C GLY A 188 -9.98 -28.83 7.48
N ASN A 189 -9.28 -29.47 6.54
CA ASN A 189 -7.87 -29.25 6.33
C ASN A 189 -7.59 -29.03 4.84
N ARG A 190 -6.59 -28.18 4.55
CA ARG A 190 -6.05 -28.09 3.19
C ARG A 190 -5.41 -29.43 2.81
N LYS A 191 -5.48 -29.77 1.55
CA LYS A 191 -5.00 -31.03 0.97
C LYS A 191 -4.03 -30.76 -0.17
N GLY A 192 -3.11 -31.71 -0.37
CA GLY A 192 -2.14 -31.71 -1.45
C GLY A 192 -0.83 -31.03 -1.08
N ALA A 193 0.21 -31.31 -1.87
CA ALA A 193 1.55 -30.78 -1.65
C ALA A 193 1.75 -29.35 -2.21
N ALA A 194 0.82 -28.89 -3.07
CA ALA A 194 0.89 -27.58 -3.73
C ALA A 194 -0.52 -27.02 -3.95
N PRO A 195 -0.67 -25.68 -4.01
CA PRO A 195 -1.95 -25.06 -4.28
C PRO A 195 -2.47 -25.42 -5.69
N LEU A 196 -3.78 -25.35 -5.85
CA LEU A 196 -4.47 -25.40 -7.14
C LEU A 196 -4.20 -24.13 -7.94
N ALA A 197 -4.14 -22.97 -7.27
CA ALA A 197 -3.82 -21.69 -7.85
C ALA A 197 -3.15 -20.75 -6.83
N THR A 198 -2.18 -19.96 -7.28
CA THR A 198 -1.57 -18.86 -6.54
C THR A 198 -1.71 -17.57 -7.34
N PHE A 199 -2.30 -16.55 -6.73
CA PHE A 199 -2.34 -15.20 -7.26
C PHE A 199 -1.47 -14.29 -6.40
N THR A 200 -0.54 -13.56 -7.03
CA THR A 200 0.33 -12.60 -6.33
C THR A 200 0.18 -11.22 -6.94
N PHE A 201 -0.36 -10.30 -6.15
CA PHE A 201 -0.51 -8.90 -6.49
C PHE A 201 0.60 -8.11 -5.81
N ASN A 202 1.61 -7.72 -6.57
CA ASN A 202 2.61 -6.78 -6.08
C ASN A 202 2.01 -5.38 -6.12
N TYR A 203 2.07 -4.64 -5.02
CA TYR A 203 1.49 -3.31 -4.96
C TYR A 203 2.57 -2.26 -4.65
N ARG A 204 2.53 -1.14 -5.37
CA ARG A 204 3.41 0.02 -5.15
C ARG A 204 2.67 1.31 -5.50
N PRO A 205 3.10 2.48 -4.97
CA PRO A 205 2.63 3.77 -5.44
C PRO A 205 2.66 3.87 -6.97
N PHE A 206 1.66 4.56 -7.53
CA PHE A 206 1.53 4.73 -8.98
C PHE A 206 2.80 5.30 -9.61
N ASP A 207 3.38 6.34 -8.99
CA ASP A 207 4.58 7.01 -9.51
C ASP A 207 5.80 6.09 -9.52
N ILE A 208 5.91 5.17 -8.55
CA ILE A 208 6.98 4.17 -8.51
C ILE A 208 6.80 3.16 -9.65
N LEU A 209 5.57 2.71 -9.92
CA LEU A 209 5.29 1.81 -11.04
C LEU A 209 5.52 2.49 -12.40
N LEU A 210 5.19 3.78 -12.51
CA LEU A 210 5.42 4.58 -13.71
C LEU A 210 6.91 4.82 -13.96
N ALA A 211 7.66 5.18 -12.91
CA ALA A 211 9.11 5.38 -12.99
C ALA A 211 9.85 4.08 -13.31
N GLY A 212 9.37 2.94 -12.77
CA GLY A 212 9.90 1.61 -13.06
C GLY A 212 9.50 1.04 -14.42
N GLY A 213 8.73 1.77 -15.24
CA GLY A 213 8.27 1.33 -16.56
C GLY A 213 7.25 0.19 -16.55
N ILE A 214 6.66 -0.10 -15.39
CA ILE A 214 5.60 -1.13 -15.24
C ILE A 214 4.27 -0.58 -15.77
N ILE A 215 3.97 0.69 -15.45
CA ILE A 215 2.85 1.41 -16.04
C ILE A 215 3.37 2.14 -17.29
N PRO A 216 2.77 1.91 -18.47
CA PRO A 216 3.17 2.63 -19.68
C PRO A 216 2.95 4.13 -19.51
N ARG A 217 3.97 4.93 -19.84
CA ARG A 217 3.83 6.38 -19.91
C ARG A 217 2.96 6.70 -21.12
N ARG A 218 1.86 7.44 -20.93
CA ARG A 218 1.03 7.89 -22.07
C ARG A 218 1.91 8.72 -22.99
N THR A 219 2.15 8.24 -24.21
CA THR A 219 2.68 9.06 -25.30
C THR A 219 1.50 9.83 -25.85
N ASP A 220 1.30 11.08 -25.43
CA ASP A 220 0.37 11.96 -26.14
C ASP A 220 0.92 12.21 -27.55
N PRO A 221 0.18 11.83 -28.62
CA PRO A 221 0.57 12.16 -30.00
C PRO A 221 0.48 13.67 -30.27
N SER A 222 -0.14 14.43 -29.37
CA SER A 222 -0.43 15.86 -29.50
C SER A 222 0.58 16.78 -28.83
N GLN A 223 1.57 16.26 -28.10
CA GLN A 223 2.71 17.09 -27.77
C GLN A 223 3.58 17.19 -29.02
N PRO A 224 3.73 18.36 -29.66
CA PRO A 224 4.82 18.54 -30.59
C PRO A 224 6.06 18.14 -29.80
N ARG A 225 6.75 17.09 -30.26
CA ARG A 225 8.15 16.92 -29.91
C ARG A 225 8.76 18.25 -30.27
N ILE A 226 9.02 19.10 -29.28
CA ILE A 226 9.97 20.18 -29.46
C ILE A 226 11.25 19.39 -29.71
N ALA A 227 11.54 19.17 -30.98
CA ALA A 227 12.87 18.83 -31.42
C ALA A 227 13.68 20.06 -31.04
N VAL A 228 14.14 20.09 -29.79
CA VAL A 228 15.06 21.13 -29.37
C VAL A 228 16.32 20.79 -30.13
N LYS A 229 16.57 21.55 -31.20
CA LYS A 229 17.87 21.52 -31.87
C LYS A 229 18.92 21.75 -30.78
N PRO A 230 19.99 20.94 -30.69
CA PRO A 230 21.00 21.08 -29.65
C PRO A 230 21.52 22.52 -29.52
N GLU A 231 21.62 23.22 -30.66
CA GLU A 231 22.02 24.63 -30.75
C GLU A 231 21.13 25.59 -29.92
N ALA A 232 19.82 25.33 -29.81
CA ALA A 232 18.90 26.21 -29.07
C ALA A 232 18.86 25.93 -27.56
N VAL A 233 19.40 24.79 -27.10
CA VAL A 233 19.53 24.48 -25.66
C VAL A 233 20.73 25.21 -25.09
N ASP A 234 21.85 25.22 -25.82
CA ASP A 234 23.10 25.84 -25.37
C ASP A 234 22.95 27.37 -25.22
N ASP A 235 22.29 28.03 -26.18
CA ASP A 235 21.99 29.47 -26.10
C ASP A 235 21.10 29.80 -24.88
N ARG A 236 20.11 28.95 -24.60
CA ARG A 236 19.18 29.13 -23.47
C ARG A 236 19.89 28.93 -22.13
N ILE A 237 20.83 27.98 -22.06
CA ILE A 237 21.65 27.73 -20.86
C ILE A 237 22.56 28.93 -20.61
N GLN A 238 23.23 29.46 -21.63
CA GLN A 238 24.07 30.65 -21.50
C GLN A 238 23.28 31.88 -21.02
N ASP A 239 22.09 32.11 -21.57
CA ASP A 239 21.23 33.22 -21.15
C ASP A 239 20.78 33.08 -19.69
N LEU A 240 20.45 31.86 -19.26
CA LEU A 240 20.04 31.59 -17.88
C LEU A 240 21.21 31.73 -16.91
N GLU A 241 22.42 31.33 -17.29
CA GLU A 241 23.63 31.50 -16.50
C GLU A 241 23.98 32.99 -16.35
N ALA A 242 23.90 33.78 -17.42
CA ALA A 242 24.11 35.22 -17.37
C ALA A 242 23.07 35.93 -16.48
N GLN A 243 21.80 35.51 -16.55
CA GLN A 243 20.76 36.02 -15.65
C GLN A 243 21.06 35.67 -14.19
N LEU A 244 21.51 34.44 -13.90
CA LEU A 244 21.89 34.00 -12.56
C LEU A 244 23.09 34.80 -12.01
N GLU A 245 24.08 35.09 -12.84
CA GLU A 245 25.25 35.90 -12.51
C GLU A 245 24.83 37.34 -12.16
N SER A 246 23.97 37.95 -12.97
CA SER A 246 23.45 39.31 -12.74
C SER A 246 22.63 39.41 -11.45
N LEU A 247 21.79 38.41 -11.16
CA LEU A 247 21.00 38.33 -9.93
C LEU A 247 21.89 38.12 -8.69
N ARG A 248 22.95 37.34 -8.81
CA ARG A 248 23.95 37.16 -7.75
C ARG A 248 24.74 38.44 -7.50
N ALA A 249 25.11 39.16 -8.55
CA ALA A 249 25.76 40.47 -8.45
C ALA A 249 24.84 41.53 -7.82
N GLN A 250 23.55 41.55 -8.19
CA GLN A 250 22.54 42.39 -7.54
C GLN A 250 22.38 42.08 -6.05
N LYS A 251 22.40 40.79 -5.68
CA LYS A 251 22.33 40.36 -4.28
C LYS A 251 23.62 40.65 -3.49
N ALA A 252 24.77 40.71 -4.15
CA ALA A 252 26.05 41.08 -3.55
C ALA A 252 26.25 42.59 -3.42
N GLY A 253 25.56 43.40 -4.23
CA GLY A 253 25.57 44.87 -4.18
C GLY A 253 24.60 45.48 -3.16
N ASP A 254 23.75 44.67 -2.52
CA ASP A 254 22.82 45.13 -1.49
C ASP A 254 23.60 45.33 -0.17
N THR A 255 23.97 46.59 0.11
CA THR A 255 24.63 47.00 1.36
C THR A 255 23.92 46.43 2.58
N PRO A 256 24.65 45.97 3.62
CA PRO A 256 24.03 45.38 4.79
C PRO A 256 23.10 46.41 5.44
N ARG A 257 21.83 46.04 5.64
CA ARG A 257 20.86 46.82 6.40
C ARG A 257 21.49 47.27 7.73
N PRO A 258 21.34 48.54 8.13
CA PRO A 258 21.88 49.01 9.40
C PRO A 258 21.32 48.13 10.53
N LYS A 259 22.21 47.54 11.33
CA LYS A 259 21.82 46.75 12.50
C LYS A 259 21.14 47.69 13.49
N LEU A 260 19.82 47.56 13.64
CA LEU A 260 19.08 48.24 14.70
C LEU A 260 19.65 47.82 16.05
N LYS A 261 20.18 48.78 16.81
CA LYS A 261 20.61 48.56 18.19
C LYS A 261 19.37 48.35 19.05
N THR A 262 19.16 47.12 19.50
CA THR A 262 18.12 46.81 20.48
C THR A 262 18.73 46.64 21.85
N HIS A 263 18.13 47.25 22.86
CA HIS A 263 18.46 47.00 24.25
C HIS A 263 17.22 46.50 24.99
N TRP A 264 17.46 45.69 26.02
CA TRP A 264 16.40 45.13 26.84
C TRP A 264 16.14 46.06 28.02
N ARG A 265 14.88 46.41 28.25
CA ARG A 265 14.47 47.23 29.39
C ARG A 265 13.34 46.52 30.14
N ASN A 266 13.43 46.51 31.46
CA ASN A 266 12.38 45.97 32.30
C ASN A 266 11.28 47.01 32.44
N ASP A 267 10.04 46.64 32.12
CA ASP A 267 8.87 47.49 32.33
C ASP A 267 8.50 47.47 33.82
N PRO A 268 8.62 48.60 34.55
CA PRO A 268 8.36 48.66 35.98
C PRO A 268 6.88 48.48 36.35
N ARG A 269 5.95 48.47 35.40
CA ARG A 269 4.52 48.24 35.66
C ARG A 269 4.10 46.78 35.53
N THR A 270 4.79 46.00 34.70
CA THR A 270 4.40 44.62 34.36
C THR A 270 5.45 43.58 34.74
N GLY A 271 6.66 44.01 35.13
CA GLY A 271 7.76 43.13 35.52
C GLY A 271 8.37 42.33 34.36
N LYS A 272 7.92 42.55 33.12
CA LYS A 272 8.40 41.85 31.93
C LYS A 272 9.55 42.61 31.28
N THR A 273 10.54 41.87 30.79
CA THR A 273 11.63 42.41 29.99
C THR A 273 11.12 42.59 28.56
N VAL A 274 11.15 43.81 28.04
CA VAL A 274 10.66 44.15 26.70
C VAL A 274 11.83 44.64 25.85
N GLN A 275 11.86 44.21 24.59
CA GLN A 275 12.86 44.66 23.62
C GLN A 275 12.48 46.04 23.11
N VAL A 276 13.36 47.03 23.28
CA VAL A 276 13.13 48.39 22.78
C VAL A 276 14.09 48.66 21.62
N ILE A 277 13.51 49.13 20.52
CA ILE A 277 14.22 49.52 19.31
C ILE A 277 14.48 51.02 19.39
N ASP A 278 15.74 51.43 19.37
CA ASP A 278 16.13 52.85 19.39
C ASP A 278 16.15 53.40 17.95
N LEU A 279 15.39 54.46 17.70
CA LEU A 279 15.19 55.07 16.37
C LEU A 279 15.81 56.47 16.27
N THR A 280 16.70 56.85 17.19
CA THR A 280 17.19 58.23 17.31
C THR A 280 18.23 58.68 16.27
N ASP A 281 18.71 57.79 15.39
CA ASP A 281 19.67 58.13 14.31
C ASP A 281 19.15 57.72 12.90
N LEU A 282 17.84 57.88 12.63
CA LEU A 282 17.29 57.80 11.25
C LEU A 282 17.30 59.16 10.54
#